data_AF-A0AAN8UU00-F1
#
_entry.id   AF-A0AAN8UU00-F1
#
_cell.length_a   1.000
_cell.length_b   1.000
_cell.length_c   1.000
_cell.angle_alpha   90.00
_cell.angle_beta   90.00
_cell.angle_gamma   90.00
#
_symmetry.space_group_name_H-M   'P 1'
#
loop_
_entity.id
_entity.type
_entity.pdbx_description
1 polymer ?
#
loop_
_entity_poly.entity_id
_entity_poly.type
_entity_poly.pdbx_seq_one_letter_code
_entity_poly.pdbx_strand_id
1 'polypeptide(L)'
;MIKRMSKKILKAQGNELAREAVGNHRLITPFSAGEKVMSLYDATQAPLMRDISNLGMLDLDYAQFPTAANSSLLFWYGGRLLYHKEICYKHLFETFFILVSIGRIIAKTNSRTSDLSKRSDAPKPVFMILERKSKMKPGNTDGIRPEKRRFLFYPTRPKQMVLKGLNVKVEAGKVVALVGQSGSGKSTIIRMIERFYDPLSGSVEINGIDINCYNLKALKSRIALVSQDPTLFAGTIRENIAYGEEDATEAEIVEAVTLANANEFVSYDK
;
A
#
# COMPACT_ATOMS: atom_id res chain seq x y z
N MET A 1 4.54 27.47 -4.90
CA MET A 1 3.65 26.28 -4.88
C MET A 1 4.04 25.25 -5.95
N ILE A 2 4.22 25.66 -7.21
CA ILE A 2 4.57 24.80 -8.37
C ILE A 2 5.90 24.01 -8.18
N LYS A 3 6.96 24.66 -7.70
CA LYS A 3 8.25 24.00 -7.38
C LYS A 3 8.14 22.89 -6.31
N ARG A 4 7.25 23.04 -5.33
CA ARG A 4 7.04 22.01 -4.27
C ARG A 4 6.26 20.80 -4.81
N MET A 5 5.32 21.02 -5.73
CA MET A 5 4.58 19.93 -6.39
C MET A 5 5.48 19.14 -7.34
N SER A 6 6.30 19.82 -8.14
CA SER A 6 7.28 19.17 -9.03
C SER A 6 8.27 18.27 -8.27
N LYS A 7 8.78 18.71 -7.11
CA LYS A 7 9.67 17.89 -6.25
C LYS A 7 8.97 16.66 -5.66
N LYS A 8 7.70 16.78 -5.26
CA LYS A 8 6.91 15.64 -4.78
C LYS A 8 6.66 14.62 -5.89
N ILE A 9 6.40 15.09 -7.11
CA ILE A 9 6.22 14.25 -8.29
C ILE A 9 7.52 13.51 -8.64
N LEU A 10 8.66 14.21 -8.68
CA LEU A 10 9.96 13.59 -8.95
C LEU A 10 10.34 12.53 -7.90
N LYS A 11 10.09 12.82 -6.61
CA LYS A 11 10.35 11.87 -5.52
C LYS A 11 9.42 10.66 -5.57
N ALA A 12 8.15 10.86 -5.92
CA ALA A 12 7.21 9.76 -6.11
C ALA A 12 7.64 8.85 -7.26
N GLN A 13 8.07 9.43 -8.39
CA GLN A 13 8.59 8.69 -9.55
C GLN A 13 9.85 7.89 -9.20
N GLY A 14 10.81 8.47 -8.48
CA GLY A 14 12.02 7.74 -8.06
C GLY A 14 11.70 6.57 -7.11
N ASN A 15 10.79 6.78 -6.16
CA ASN A 15 10.35 5.72 -5.25
C ASN A 15 9.60 4.59 -5.97
N GLU A 16 8.77 4.93 -6.96
CA GLU A 16 8.04 3.96 -7.77
C GLU A 16 8.98 3.13 -8.64
N LEU A 17 9.92 3.79 -9.32
CA LEU A 17 10.97 3.13 -10.11
C LEU A 17 11.80 2.17 -9.25
N ALA A 18 12.22 2.60 -8.06
CA ALA A 18 12.96 1.74 -7.14
C ALA A 18 12.12 0.53 -6.68
N ARG A 19 10.83 0.74 -6.38
CA ARG A 19 9.92 -0.33 -5.98
C ARG A 19 9.71 -1.35 -7.10
N GLU A 20 9.54 -0.87 -8.33
CA GLU A 20 9.42 -1.71 -9.52
C GLU A 20 10.72 -2.48 -9.80
N ALA A 21 11.86 -1.81 -9.69
CA ALA A 21 13.17 -2.41 -9.90
C ALA A 21 13.45 -3.54 -8.90
N VAL A 22 13.14 -3.34 -7.62
CA VAL A 22 13.30 -4.37 -6.58
C VAL A 22 12.30 -5.52 -6.80
N GLY A 23 11.03 -5.20 -7.10
CA GLY A 23 10.01 -6.22 -7.35
C GLY A 23 10.32 -7.08 -8.58
N ASN A 24 10.89 -6.48 -9.62
CA ASN A 24 11.23 -7.12 -10.89
C ASN A 24 12.73 -7.42 -11.03
N HIS A 25 13.49 -7.49 -9.94
CA HIS A 25 14.94 -7.73 -10.01
C HIS A 25 15.26 -9.02 -10.78
N ARG A 26 14.45 -10.08 -10.61
CA ARG A 26 14.60 -11.34 -11.34
C ARG A 26 14.41 -11.21 -12.86
N LEU A 27 13.74 -10.17 -13.33
CA LEU A 27 13.63 -9.83 -14.75
C LEU A 27 14.78 -8.94 -15.20
N ILE A 28 15.20 -7.98 -14.37
CA ILE A 28 16.25 -7.02 -14.73
C ILE A 28 17.62 -7.68 -14.88
N THR A 29 17.94 -8.68 -14.04
CA THR A 29 19.24 -9.37 -14.08
C THR A 29 19.49 -10.13 -15.39
N PRO A 30 18.56 -10.98 -15.89
CA PRO A 30 18.73 -11.64 -17.19
C PRO A 30 18.88 -10.67 -18.37
N PHE A 31 18.18 -9.53 -18.34
CA PHE A 31 18.28 -8.51 -19.39
C PHE A 31 19.53 -7.62 -19.26
N SER A 32 20.39 -7.85 -18.25
CA SER A 32 21.56 -7.01 -17.95
C SER A 32 21.22 -5.51 -17.88
N ALA A 33 20.00 -5.19 -17.48
CA ALA A 33 19.45 -3.83 -17.52
C ALA A 33 19.71 -3.04 -16.23
N GLY A 34 20.52 -3.57 -15.31
CA GLY A 34 20.80 -2.96 -14.00
C GLY A 34 21.36 -1.54 -14.10
N GLU A 35 22.37 -1.32 -14.94
CA GLU A 35 22.95 0.01 -15.17
C GLU A 35 21.96 1.00 -15.78
N LYS A 36 21.08 0.52 -16.67
CA LYS A 36 20.05 1.34 -17.29
C LYS A 36 18.98 1.78 -16.28
N VAL A 37 18.59 0.90 -15.36
CA VAL A 37 17.65 1.24 -14.28
C VAL A 37 18.30 2.18 -13.28
N MET A 38 19.57 1.95 -12.94
CA MET A 38 20.33 2.81 -12.02
C MET A 38 20.51 4.22 -12.58
N SER A 39 20.87 4.36 -13.86
CA SER A 39 20.98 5.66 -14.51
C SER A 39 19.65 6.42 -14.59
N LEU A 40 18.52 5.72 -14.79
CA LEU A 40 17.19 6.33 -14.70
C LEU A 40 16.88 6.81 -13.28
N TYR A 41 17.23 6.01 -12.26
CA TYR A 41 17.08 6.40 -10.86
C TYR A 41 17.94 7.63 -10.52
N ASP A 42 19.21 7.62 -10.90
CA ASP A 42 20.14 8.73 -10.69
C ASP A 42 19.68 10.00 -11.40
N ALA A 43 19.10 9.89 -12.60
CA ALA A 43 18.49 11.03 -13.30
C ALA A 43 17.32 11.66 -12.52
N THR A 44 16.55 10.86 -11.77
CA THR A 44 15.51 11.40 -10.86
C THR A 44 16.08 12.01 -9.59
N GLN A 45 17.25 11.57 -9.11
CA GLN A 45 17.87 12.09 -7.88
C GLN A 45 18.79 13.30 -8.11
N ALA A 46 19.49 13.36 -9.24
CA ALA A 46 20.44 14.41 -9.59
C ALA A 46 19.90 15.86 -9.42
N PRO A 47 18.68 16.21 -9.88
CA PRO A 47 18.13 17.55 -9.67
C PRO A 47 17.79 17.82 -8.19
N LEU A 48 17.44 16.79 -7.42
CA LEU A 48 17.16 16.93 -5.98
C LEU A 48 18.45 17.19 -5.20
N MET A 49 19.53 16.46 -5.51
CA MET A 49 20.82 16.57 -4.81
C MET A 49 21.54 17.88 -5.12
N ARG A 50 21.53 18.34 -6.38
CA ARG A 50 22.12 19.64 -6.77
C ARG A 50 21.40 20.82 -6.12
N ASP A 51 20.08 20.73 -5.98
CA ASP A 51 19.31 21.76 -5.28
C ASP A 51 19.60 21.76 -3.78
N ILE A 52 19.74 20.58 -3.15
CA ILE A 52 20.03 20.47 -1.72
C ILE A 52 21.45 20.99 -1.40
N SER A 53 22.44 20.68 -2.24
CA SER A 53 23.83 21.11 -2.01
C SER A 53 23.99 22.62 -2.13
N ASN A 54 23.41 23.24 -3.17
CA ASN A 54 23.58 24.66 -3.44
C ASN A 54 22.74 25.53 -2.50
N LEU A 55 21.58 25.04 -2.05
CA LEU A 55 20.71 25.75 -1.13
C LEU A 55 21.19 25.56 0.32
N GLY A 56 21.66 24.37 0.69
CA GLY A 56 22.02 24.03 2.07
C GLY A 56 23.23 24.78 2.62
N MET A 57 24.24 25.09 1.80
CA MET A 57 25.41 25.84 2.26
C MET A 57 25.09 27.32 2.51
N LEU A 58 24.34 27.96 1.59
CA LEU A 58 23.94 29.35 1.76
C LEU A 58 22.95 29.52 2.92
N ASP A 59 21.96 28.63 3.04
CA ASP A 59 20.93 28.73 4.08
C ASP A 59 21.50 28.65 5.51
N LEU A 60 22.57 27.88 5.73
CA LEU A 60 23.18 27.72 7.05
C LEU A 60 23.89 29.01 7.49
N ASP A 61 24.65 29.63 6.59
CA ASP A 61 25.43 30.84 6.88
C ASP A 61 24.52 32.06 7.08
N TYR A 62 23.48 32.21 6.25
CA TYR A 62 22.48 33.27 6.41
C TYR A 62 21.69 33.15 7.71
N ALA A 63 21.45 31.93 8.21
CA ALA A 63 20.73 31.72 9.47
C ALA A 63 21.58 32.05 10.71
N GLN A 64 22.91 31.89 10.65
CA GLN A 64 23.80 32.17 11.79
C GLN A 64 24.21 33.64 11.89
N PHE A 65 24.25 34.36 10.78
CA PHE A 65 24.68 35.76 10.73
C PHE A 65 23.92 36.70 11.70
N PRO A 66 22.56 36.68 11.79
CA PRO A 66 21.83 37.56 12.69
C PRO A 66 22.15 37.31 14.17
N THR A 67 22.44 36.06 14.54
CA THR A 67 22.76 35.68 15.92
C THR A 67 24.12 36.23 16.35
N ALA A 68 25.11 36.14 15.46
CA ALA A 68 26.43 36.72 15.66
C ALA A 68 26.36 38.26 15.70
N ALA A 69 25.67 38.88 14.73
CA ALA A 69 25.51 40.33 14.66
C ALA A 69 24.82 40.91 15.90
N ASN A 70 23.76 40.27 16.38
CA ASN A 70 23.06 40.68 17.60
C ASN A 70 23.97 40.61 18.84
N SER A 71 24.78 39.56 18.95
CA SER A 71 25.75 39.42 20.04
C SER A 71 26.84 40.50 19.98
N SER A 72 27.39 40.77 18.79
CA SER A 72 28.38 41.84 18.57
C SER A 72 27.83 43.22 18.91
N LEU A 73 26.59 43.52 18.51
CA LEU A 73 25.94 44.80 18.79
C LEU A 73 25.70 45.01 20.29
N LEU A 74 25.29 43.95 20.99
CA LEU A 74 25.09 43.96 22.44
C LEU A 74 26.39 44.26 23.19
N PHE A 75 27.51 43.65 22.80
CA PHE A 75 28.81 43.94 23.41
C PHE A 75 29.34 45.33 23.06
N TRP A 76 29.13 45.81 21.83
CA TRP A 76 29.55 47.16 21.44
C TRP A 76 28.81 48.24 22.24
N TYR A 77 27.47 48.17 22.27
CA TYR A 77 26.66 49.14 22.99
C TYR A 77 26.81 49.01 24.51
N GLY A 78 26.84 47.77 25.00
CA GLY A 78 27.08 47.46 26.41
C GLY A 78 28.45 47.94 26.91
N GLY A 79 29.49 47.80 26.08
CA GLY A 79 30.82 48.32 26.39
C GLY A 79 30.85 49.85 26.51
N ARG A 80 30.09 50.57 25.67
CA ARG A 80 29.95 52.03 25.76
C ARG A 80 29.24 52.47 27.05
N LEU A 81 28.16 51.77 27.42
CA LEU A 81 27.45 52.00 28.69
C LEU A 81 28.33 51.74 29.91
N LEU A 82 29.22 50.73 29.83
CA LEU A 82 30.19 50.42 30.87
C LEU A 82 31.24 51.54 31.00
N TYR A 83 31.69 52.11 29.87
CA TYR A 83 32.63 53.23 29.84
C TYR A 83 32.06 54.49 30.51
N HIS A 84 30.78 54.80 30.27
CA HIS A 84 30.08 55.92 30.92
C HIS A 84 29.62 55.62 32.37
N LYS A 85 29.93 54.43 32.92
CA LYS A 85 29.54 53.96 34.26
C LYS A 85 28.02 53.92 34.52
N GLU A 86 27.21 53.82 33.46
CA GLU A 86 25.76 53.72 33.57
C GLU A 86 25.30 52.30 33.95
N ILE A 87 26.11 51.29 33.62
CA ILE A 87 25.84 49.88 33.95
C ILE A 87 27.05 49.22 34.61
N CYS A 88 26.78 48.16 35.38
CA CYS A 88 27.79 47.25 35.91
C CYS A 88 27.97 46.05 34.95
N TYR A 89 29.17 45.48 34.90
CA TYR A 89 29.49 44.31 34.05
C TYR A 89 28.56 43.12 34.31
N LYS A 90 28.07 42.95 35.56
CA LYS A 90 27.11 41.92 35.94
C LYS A 90 25.83 41.99 35.09
N HIS A 91 25.24 43.17 34.94
CA HIS A 91 24.00 43.36 34.19
C HIS A 91 24.17 43.12 32.68
N LEU A 92 25.36 43.42 32.14
CA LEU A 92 25.68 43.15 30.73
C LEU A 92 25.74 41.65 30.42
N PHE A 93 26.44 40.88 31.26
CA PHE A 93 26.51 39.42 31.07
C PHE A 93 25.17 38.75 31.35
N GLU A 94 24.42 39.19 32.36
CA GLU A 94 23.11 38.65 32.71
C GLU A 94 22.11 38.78 31.55
N THR A 95 22.00 39.98 30.95
CA THR A 95 21.13 40.22 29.79
C THR A 95 21.55 39.41 28.57
N PHE A 96 22.86 39.27 28.32
CA PHE A 96 23.38 38.41 27.25
C PHE A 96 22.97 36.94 27.42
N PHE A 97 23.19 36.36 28.61
CA PHE A 97 22.86 34.97 28.87
C PHE A 97 21.36 34.69 28.80
N ILE A 98 20.52 35.61 29.29
CA ILE A 98 19.06 35.50 29.18
C ILE A 98 18.63 35.50 27.71
N LEU A 99 19.13 36.46 26.90
CA LEU A 99 18.75 36.61 25.50
C LEU A 99 19.13 35.38 24.66
N VAL A 100 20.35 34.87 24.81
CA VAL A 100 20.82 33.69 24.08
C VAL A 100 20.07 32.43 24.53
N SER A 101 19.75 32.30 25.83
CA SER A 101 19.03 31.14 26.35
C SER A 101 17.58 31.09 25.83
N ILE A 102 16.88 32.23 25.81
CA ILE A 102 15.53 32.34 25.24
C ILE A 102 15.54 31.99 23.75
N GLY A 103 16.51 32.53 22.98
CA GLY A 103 16.64 32.24 21.55
C GLY A 103 16.81 30.73 21.28
N ARG A 104 17.64 30.03 22.08
CA ARG A 104 17.81 28.58 21.97
C ARG A 104 16.54 27.79 22.30
N ILE A 105 15.78 28.21 23.31
CA ILE A 105 14.51 27.56 23.69
C ILE A 105 13.47 27.69 22.56
N ILE A 106 13.37 28.87 21.95
CA ILE A 106 12.48 29.12 20.81
C ILE A 106 12.88 28.26 19.62
N ALA A 107 14.17 28.25 19.24
CA ALA A 107 14.67 27.42 18.14
C ALA A 107 14.39 25.91 18.36
N LYS A 108 14.63 25.42 19.58
CA LYS A 108 14.37 24.01 19.95
C LYS A 108 12.88 23.67 20.00
N THR A 109 12.03 24.63 20.33
CA THR A 109 10.57 24.43 20.34
C THR A 109 10.02 24.42 18.92
N ASN A 110 10.52 25.31 18.06
CA ASN A 110 10.12 25.38 16.66
C ASN A 110 10.43 24.07 15.90
N SER A 111 11.60 23.47 16.11
CA SER A 111 11.91 22.17 15.47
C SER A 111 10.93 21.06 15.91
N ARG A 112 10.55 21.02 17.18
CA ARG A 112 9.54 20.07 17.71
C ARG A 112 8.14 20.27 17.11
N THR A 113 7.71 21.52 16.90
CA THR A 113 6.40 21.79 16.27
C THR A 113 6.35 21.33 14.81
N SER A 114 7.46 21.42 14.08
CA SER A 114 7.56 20.92 12.72
C SER A 114 7.41 19.39 12.67
N ASP A 115 7.96 18.67 13.64
CA ASP A 115 7.79 17.22 13.75
C ASP A 115 6.39 16.81 14.20
N LEU A 116 5.73 17.62 15.05
CA LEU A 116 4.33 17.41 15.42
C LEU A 116 3.39 17.51 14.21
N SER A 117 3.63 18.45 13.30
CA SER A 117 2.84 18.56 12.06
C SER A 117 3.00 17.35 11.13
N LYS A 118 4.20 16.76 11.05
CA LYS A 118 4.42 15.52 10.29
C LYS A 118 3.76 14.31 10.97
N ARG A 119 3.73 14.29 12.31
CA ARG A 119 3.09 13.24 13.11
C ARG A 119 1.57 13.18 12.92
N SER A 120 0.90 14.32 12.73
CA SER A 120 -0.55 14.33 12.48
C SER A 120 -0.94 13.85 11.08
N ASP A 121 -0.02 13.95 10.11
CA ASP A 121 -0.25 13.49 8.74
C ASP A 121 0.07 12.00 8.52
N ALA A 122 1.01 11.43 9.27
CA ALA A 122 1.43 10.03 9.16
C ALA A 122 0.31 8.98 9.30
N PRO A 123 -0.68 9.12 10.21
CA PRO A 123 -1.70 8.09 10.37
C PRO A 123 -2.86 8.21 9.37
N LYS A 124 -3.00 9.35 8.66
CA LYS A 124 -4.11 9.57 7.73
C LYS A 124 -4.29 8.47 6.67
N PRO A 125 -3.23 7.94 6.02
CA PRO A 125 -3.38 6.86 5.05
C PRO A 125 -3.85 5.54 5.69
N VAL A 126 -3.43 5.27 6.93
CA VAL A 126 -3.84 4.07 7.68
C VAL A 126 -5.31 4.17 8.04
N PHE A 127 -5.74 5.30 8.60
CA PHE A 127 -7.16 5.55 8.89
C PHE A 127 -8.01 5.53 7.62
N MET A 128 -7.53 6.06 6.50
CA MET A 128 -8.24 5.98 5.22
C MET A 128 -8.48 4.54 4.75
N ILE A 129 -7.55 3.61 5.02
CA ILE A 129 -7.74 2.18 4.72
C ILE A 129 -8.71 1.53 5.71
N LEU A 130 -8.58 1.83 7.00
CA LEU A 130 -9.43 1.25 8.06
C LEU A 130 -10.89 1.71 7.96
N GLU A 131 -11.13 2.98 7.61
CA GLU A 131 -12.47 3.56 7.48
C GLU A 131 -13.11 3.29 6.12
N ARG A 132 -12.36 2.71 5.17
CA ARG A 132 -12.88 2.38 3.84
C ARG A 132 -14.00 1.35 3.94
N LYS A 133 -15.23 1.79 3.70
CA LYS A 133 -16.38 0.89 3.58
C LYS A 133 -16.26 0.04 2.31
N SER A 134 -16.17 -1.28 2.47
CA SER A 134 -16.24 -2.23 1.34
C SER A 134 -17.65 -2.22 0.74
N LYS A 135 -17.74 -2.24 -0.60
CA LYS A 135 -19.03 -2.39 -1.32
C LYS A 135 -19.63 -3.78 -1.09
N MET A 136 -18.78 -4.81 -0.98
CA MET A 136 -19.18 -6.17 -0.63
C MET A 136 -19.08 -6.36 0.88
N LYS A 137 -20.18 -6.73 1.53
CA LYS A 137 -20.24 -6.97 2.98
C LYS A 137 -20.01 -8.46 3.28
N PRO A 138 -18.84 -8.87 3.80
CA PRO A 138 -18.55 -10.28 4.07
C PRO A 138 -19.40 -10.88 5.21
N GLY A 139 -19.92 -10.04 6.12
CA GLY A 139 -20.58 -10.47 7.36
C GLY A 139 -22.10 -10.28 7.42
N ASN A 140 -22.80 -10.07 6.30
CA ASN A 140 -24.26 -9.92 6.35
C ASN A 140 -24.92 -11.29 6.63
N THR A 141 -25.34 -11.55 7.87
CA THR A 141 -25.96 -12.81 8.31
C THR A 141 -27.35 -13.04 7.71
N ASP A 142 -27.97 -12.01 7.15
CA ASP A 142 -29.33 -12.07 6.58
C ASP A 142 -29.37 -12.71 5.17
N GLY A 143 -28.22 -13.14 4.66
CA GLY A 143 -28.12 -13.80 3.36
C GLY A 143 -28.54 -15.27 3.42
N ILE A 144 -29.25 -15.72 2.38
CA ILE A 144 -29.74 -17.09 2.24
C ILE A 144 -28.54 -18.08 2.23
N ARG A 145 -28.69 -19.27 2.82
CA ARG A 145 -27.71 -20.37 2.72
C ARG A 145 -28.10 -21.29 1.54
N PRO A 146 -27.17 -21.64 0.63
CA PRO A 146 -27.52 -22.41 -0.57
C PRO A 146 -27.66 -23.90 -0.30
N GLU A 147 -28.76 -24.53 -0.77
CA GLU A 147 -29.00 -25.98 -0.60
C GLU A 147 -28.79 -26.85 -1.87
N LYS A 148 -28.96 -26.41 -3.13
CA LYS A 148 -28.76 -27.28 -4.34
C LYS A 148 -28.56 -26.56 -5.69
N ARG A 149 -27.42 -26.75 -6.39
CA ARG A 149 -26.80 -25.88 -7.43
C ARG A 149 -27.45 -25.85 -8.84
N ARG A 150 -27.83 -24.67 -9.35
CA ARG A 150 -28.08 -24.38 -10.79
C ARG A 150 -27.57 -22.97 -11.13
N PHE A 151 -26.73 -22.79 -12.15
CA PHE A 151 -26.17 -21.47 -12.48
C PHE A 151 -26.82 -20.84 -13.72
N LEU A 152 -27.18 -19.55 -13.65
CA LEU A 152 -27.68 -18.75 -14.78
C LEU A 152 -26.90 -17.42 -14.87
N PHE A 153 -26.52 -16.97 -16.08
CA PHE A 153 -25.67 -15.78 -16.29
C PHE A 153 -26.30 -14.77 -17.24
N TYR A 154 -26.18 -13.47 -16.91
CA TYR A 154 -26.46 -12.34 -17.81
C TYR A 154 -25.53 -11.14 -17.54
N PRO A 155 -24.67 -10.71 -18.50
CA PRO A 155 -23.86 -9.49 -18.35
C PRO A 155 -24.10 -8.37 -19.40
N THR A 156 -24.22 -7.08 -18.98
CA THR A 156 -24.13 -5.84 -19.85
C THR A 156 -23.69 -4.54 -19.07
N ARG A 157 -23.54 -3.28 -19.60
CA ARG A 157 -22.37 -2.39 -19.99
C ARG A 157 -22.05 -1.26 -18.92
N PRO A 158 -21.03 -0.32 -18.99
CA PRO A 158 -20.20 0.17 -20.13
C PRO A 158 -18.71 0.61 -19.92
N LYS A 159 -17.81 0.21 -20.86
CA LYS A 159 -16.84 1.04 -21.66
C LYS A 159 -15.75 0.20 -22.36
N GLN A 160 -15.38 -0.96 -21.81
CA GLN A 160 -14.67 -2.03 -22.53
C GLN A 160 -15.15 -3.36 -21.95
N MET A 161 -16.04 -4.05 -22.67
CA MET A 161 -16.69 -5.25 -22.15
C MET A 161 -15.91 -6.50 -22.47
N VAL A 162 -15.58 -7.26 -21.43
CA VAL A 162 -15.00 -8.60 -21.56
C VAL A 162 -16.08 -9.64 -21.90
N LEU A 163 -17.30 -9.52 -21.35
CA LEU A 163 -18.44 -10.39 -21.63
C LEU A 163 -19.63 -9.58 -22.19
N LYS A 164 -20.24 -10.05 -23.28
CA LYS A 164 -21.36 -9.38 -23.97
C LYS A 164 -22.53 -10.36 -24.13
N GLY A 165 -23.60 -10.20 -23.34
CA GLY A 165 -24.83 -10.97 -23.52
C GLY A 165 -24.66 -12.49 -23.41
N LEU A 166 -23.76 -12.94 -22.53
CA LEU A 166 -23.52 -14.36 -22.29
C LEU A 166 -24.69 -14.97 -21.50
N ASN A 167 -25.36 -15.96 -22.10
CA ASN A 167 -26.40 -16.76 -21.46
C ASN A 167 -25.91 -18.19 -21.34
N VAL A 168 -25.63 -18.64 -20.13
CA VAL A 168 -25.19 -20.02 -19.86
C VAL A 168 -26.04 -20.57 -18.73
N LYS A 169 -26.43 -21.84 -18.86
CA LYS A 169 -27.12 -22.58 -17.82
C LYS A 169 -26.31 -23.83 -17.48
N VAL A 170 -25.92 -23.96 -16.22
CA VAL A 170 -25.22 -25.15 -15.71
C VAL A 170 -26.16 -25.92 -14.79
N GLU A 171 -26.43 -27.17 -15.12
CA GLU A 171 -27.28 -28.05 -14.33
C GLU A 171 -26.50 -28.72 -13.19
N ALA A 172 -27.20 -29.05 -12.11
CA ALA A 172 -26.62 -29.72 -10.95
C ALA A 172 -25.94 -31.04 -11.36
N GLY A 173 -24.73 -31.27 -10.87
CA GLY A 173 -23.99 -32.52 -11.10
C GLY A 173 -23.44 -32.69 -12.51
N LYS A 174 -23.55 -31.69 -13.39
CA LYS A 174 -22.95 -31.71 -14.72
C LYS A 174 -21.59 -31.01 -14.72
N VAL A 175 -20.65 -31.60 -15.44
CA VAL A 175 -19.36 -30.97 -15.75
C VAL A 175 -19.54 -30.17 -17.04
N VAL A 176 -19.20 -28.87 -17.00
CA VAL A 176 -19.30 -27.98 -18.15
C VAL A 176 -17.92 -27.42 -18.45
N ALA A 177 -17.45 -27.61 -19.68
CA ALA A 177 -16.19 -27.05 -20.17
C ALA A 177 -16.43 -25.70 -20.85
N LEU A 178 -15.69 -24.67 -20.43
CA LEU A 178 -15.70 -23.35 -21.07
C LEU A 178 -14.47 -23.21 -21.98
N VAL A 179 -14.70 -23.21 -23.30
CA VAL A 179 -13.65 -23.13 -24.32
C VAL A 179 -13.71 -21.80 -25.07
N GLY A 180 -12.56 -21.24 -25.44
CA GLY A 180 -12.47 -20.02 -26.24
C GLY A 180 -11.04 -19.51 -26.35
N GLN A 181 -10.81 -18.49 -27.17
CA GLN A 181 -9.49 -17.88 -27.37
C GLN A 181 -8.94 -17.22 -26.09
N SER A 182 -7.62 -16.99 -26.02
CA SER A 182 -7.04 -16.22 -24.91
C SER A 182 -7.67 -14.82 -24.85
N GLY A 183 -7.97 -14.34 -23.65
CA GLY A 183 -8.66 -13.05 -23.46
C GLY A 183 -10.18 -13.06 -23.69
N SER A 184 -10.79 -14.20 -24.03
CA SER A 184 -12.25 -14.30 -24.26
C SER A 184 -13.15 -14.13 -23.02
N GLY A 185 -12.56 -13.89 -21.85
CA GLY A 185 -13.30 -13.68 -20.60
C GLY A 185 -13.63 -14.93 -19.77
N LYS A 186 -13.03 -16.09 -20.05
CA LYS A 186 -13.25 -17.34 -19.29
C LYS A 186 -13.00 -17.15 -17.78
N SER A 187 -11.82 -16.62 -17.42
CA SER A 187 -11.48 -16.36 -16.02
C SER A 187 -12.36 -15.26 -15.41
N THR A 188 -12.92 -14.36 -16.22
CA THR A 188 -13.88 -13.35 -15.75
C THR A 188 -15.20 -13.99 -15.36
N ILE A 189 -15.69 -14.99 -16.10
CA ILE A 189 -16.88 -15.76 -15.74
C ILE A 189 -16.68 -16.43 -14.38
N ILE A 190 -15.55 -17.13 -14.20
CA ILE A 190 -15.21 -17.80 -12.92
C ILE A 190 -15.21 -16.78 -11.77
N ARG A 191 -14.53 -15.64 -11.94
CA ARG A 191 -14.47 -14.59 -10.91
C ARG A 191 -15.84 -13.96 -10.59
N MET A 192 -16.80 -13.97 -11.52
CA MET A 192 -18.18 -13.55 -11.25
C MET A 192 -18.95 -14.61 -10.45
N ILE A 193 -18.76 -15.90 -10.74
CA ILE A 193 -19.34 -17.00 -9.95
C ILE A 193 -18.83 -16.97 -8.51
N GLU A 194 -17.56 -16.65 -8.32
CA GLU A 194 -16.95 -16.51 -6.99
C GLU A 194 -17.29 -15.20 -6.28
N ARG A 195 -18.09 -14.34 -6.93
CA ARG A 195 -18.47 -13.01 -6.47
C ARG A 195 -17.27 -12.13 -6.10
N PHE A 196 -16.17 -12.24 -6.86
CA PHE A 196 -15.11 -11.22 -6.84
C PHE A 196 -15.53 -9.95 -7.58
N TYR A 197 -16.48 -10.06 -8.50
CA TYR A 197 -17.12 -8.95 -9.20
C TYR A 197 -18.62 -9.19 -9.30
N ASP A 198 -19.42 -8.17 -8.99
CA ASP A 198 -20.85 -8.18 -9.27
C ASP A 198 -21.08 -7.77 -10.75
N PRO A 199 -22.06 -8.35 -11.45
CA PRO A 199 -22.38 -7.95 -12.81
C PRO A 199 -22.88 -6.50 -12.83
N LEU A 200 -22.48 -5.73 -13.85
CA LEU A 200 -22.96 -4.34 -14.04
C LEU A 200 -24.44 -4.29 -14.48
N SER A 201 -24.93 -5.34 -15.13
CA SER A 201 -26.31 -5.52 -15.59
C SER A 201 -26.56 -7.00 -15.79
N GLY A 202 -27.78 -7.44 -15.49
CA GLY A 202 -28.18 -8.86 -15.44
C GLY A 202 -27.90 -9.50 -14.08
N SER A 203 -28.11 -10.80 -13.97
CA SER A 203 -27.96 -11.56 -12.73
C SER A 203 -27.01 -12.75 -12.93
N VAL A 204 -26.35 -13.14 -11.84
CA VAL A 204 -25.73 -14.46 -11.70
C VAL A 204 -26.54 -15.19 -10.65
N GLU A 205 -27.23 -16.25 -11.05
CA GLU A 205 -28.16 -16.94 -10.16
C GLU A 205 -27.62 -18.30 -9.77
N ILE A 206 -27.79 -18.64 -8.49
CA ILE A 206 -27.62 -19.99 -7.95
C ILE A 206 -29.02 -20.43 -7.52
N ASN A 207 -29.58 -21.42 -8.20
CA ASN A 207 -30.89 -22.02 -7.87
C ASN A 207 -32.07 -21.06 -8.12
N GLY A 208 -31.92 -20.15 -9.07
CA GLY A 208 -32.90 -19.09 -9.34
C GLY A 208 -32.87 -17.94 -8.35
N ILE A 209 -31.90 -17.93 -7.42
CA ILE A 209 -31.68 -16.83 -6.48
C ILE A 209 -30.41 -16.11 -6.91
N ASP A 210 -30.46 -14.78 -7.02
CA ASP A 210 -29.28 -13.97 -7.33
C ASP A 210 -28.17 -14.21 -6.29
N ILE A 211 -26.94 -14.41 -6.76
CA ILE A 211 -25.73 -14.57 -5.96
C ILE A 211 -25.52 -13.40 -4.97
N ASN A 212 -26.08 -12.23 -5.29
CA ASN A 212 -26.07 -11.05 -4.45
C ASN A 212 -26.83 -11.22 -3.13
N CYS A 213 -27.87 -12.07 -3.11
CA CYS A 213 -28.71 -12.34 -1.95
C CYS A 213 -28.07 -13.33 -0.96
N TYR A 214 -27.01 -14.03 -1.36
CA TYR A 214 -26.32 -14.99 -0.50
C TYR A 214 -25.36 -14.31 0.47
N ASN A 215 -25.18 -14.91 1.64
CA ASN A 215 -24.07 -14.56 2.53
C ASN A 215 -22.75 -14.95 1.85
N LEU A 216 -21.78 -14.04 1.80
CA LEU A 216 -20.54 -14.23 1.04
C LEU A 216 -19.65 -15.35 1.62
N LYS A 217 -19.57 -15.50 2.95
CA LYS A 217 -18.82 -16.62 3.59
C LYS A 217 -19.49 -17.96 3.27
N ALA A 218 -20.82 -18.04 3.40
CA ALA A 218 -21.59 -19.26 3.11
C ALA A 218 -21.60 -19.65 1.63
N LEU A 219 -21.55 -18.67 0.73
CA LEU A 219 -21.40 -18.91 -0.70
C LEU A 219 -20.03 -19.51 -1.02
N LYS A 220 -18.96 -18.88 -0.50
CA LYS A 220 -17.59 -19.32 -0.76
C LYS A 220 -17.26 -20.68 -0.14
N SER A 221 -17.84 -21.03 1.01
CA SER A 221 -17.66 -22.37 1.58
C SER A 221 -18.25 -23.50 0.74
N ARG A 222 -19.08 -23.19 -0.26
CA ARG A 222 -19.63 -24.18 -1.21
C ARG A 222 -18.89 -24.18 -2.56
N ILE A 223 -17.93 -23.30 -2.79
CA ILE A 223 -17.21 -23.16 -4.06
C ILE A 223 -15.73 -23.46 -3.82
N ALA A 224 -15.20 -24.45 -4.52
CA ALA A 224 -13.76 -24.69 -4.59
C ALA A 224 -13.20 -24.10 -5.90
N LEU A 225 -12.05 -23.44 -5.82
CA LEU A 225 -11.35 -22.87 -6.96
C LEU A 225 -9.94 -23.46 -7.06
N VAL A 226 -9.62 -23.99 -8.23
CA VAL A 226 -8.23 -24.27 -8.62
C VAL A 226 -7.82 -23.22 -9.64
N SER A 227 -6.89 -22.35 -9.26
CA SER A 227 -6.39 -21.27 -10.12
C SER A 227 -5.33 -21.78 -11.09
N GLN A 228 -5.20 -21.10 -12.23
CA GLN A 228 -4.15 -21.39 -13.21
C GLN A 228 -2.74 -21.23 -12.60
N ASP A 229 -2.54 -20.16 -11.81
CA ASP A 229 -1.34 -19.93 -11.02
C ASP A 229 -1.73 -20.02 -9.53
N PRO A 230 -1.58 -21.19 -8.89
CA PRO A 230 -1.94 -21.35 -7.48
C PRO A 230 -1.00 -20.51 -6.61
N THR A 231 -1.56 -19.85 -5.60
CA THR A 231 -0.79 -19.06 -4.62
C THR A 231 -0.70 -19.84 -3.32
N LEU A 232 0.52 -20.06 -2.83
CA LEU A 232 0.78 -20.61 -1.51
C LEU A 232 1.17 -19.48 -0.55
N PHE A 233 0.65 -19.53 0.67
CA PHE A 233 1.05 -18.62 1.73
C PHE A 233 2.37 -19.10 2.36
N ALA A 234 3.15 -18.14 2.87
CA ALA A 234 4.34 -18.45 3.64
C ALA A 234 3.93 -19.22 4.90
N GLY A 235 4.38 -20.47 5.00
CA GLY A 235 3.97 -21.43 6.03
C GLY A 235 4.31 -22.85 5.61
N THR A 236 3.82 -23.83 6.36
CA THR A 236 4.01 -25.25 6.03
C THR A 236 3.05 -25.72 4.92
N ILE A 237 3.40 -26.83 4.26
CA ILE A 237 2.49 -27.49 3.31
C ILE A 237 1.16 -27.85 4.00
N ARG A 238 1.24 -28.37 5.23
CA ARG A 238 0.09 -28.70 6.06
C ARG A 238 -0.82 -27.49 6.31
N GLU A 239 -0.25 -26.35 6.70
CA GLU A 239 -1.02 -25.10 6.92
C GLU A 239 -1.73 -24.62 5.65
N ASN A 240 -1.09 -24.76 4.49
CA ASN A 240 -1.69 -24.39 3.21
C ASN A 240 -2.84 -25.34 2.81
N ILE A 241 -2.76 -26.63 3.16
CA ILE A 241 -3.86 -27.59 2.91
C ILE A 241 -5.01 -27.34 3.89
N ALA A 242 -4.70 -27.21 5.19
CA ALA A 242 -5.67 -26.93 6.24
C ALA A 242 -6.39 -25.59 6.02
N TYR A 243 -5.82 -24.65 5.27
CA TYR A 243 -6.49 -23.41 4.91
C TYR A 243 -7.84 -23.61 4.18
N GLY A 244 -8.03 -24.76 3.53
CA GLY A 244 -9.29 -25.10 2.86
C GLY A 244 -10.47 -25.36 3.81
N GLU A 245 -10.19 -25.76 5.06
CA GLU A 245 -11.20 -26.11 6.07
C GLU A 245 -10.66 -25.80 7.48
N GLU A 246 -11.27 -24.85 8.19
CA GLU A 246 -10.74 -24.25 9.44
C GLU A 246 -10.44 -25.29 10.54
N ASP A 247 -11.13 -26.44 10.54
CA ASP A 247 -11.02 -27.51 11.56
C ASP A 247 -10.59 -28.87 10.97
N ALA A 248 -9.84 -28.90 9.85
CA ALA A 248 -9.41 -30.14 9.22
C ALA A 248 -8.56 -31.03 10.13
N THR A 249 -8.94 -32.30 10.24
CA THR A 249 -8.18 -33.32 10.96
C THR A 249 -6.98 -33.82 10.13
N GLU A 250 -5.96 -34.38 10.79
CA GLU A 250 -4.80 -34.94 10.08
C GLU A 250 -5.18 -36.03 9.07
N ALA A 251 -6.20 -36.83 9.38
CA ALA A 251 -6.70 -37.86 8.48
C ALA A 251 -7.28 -37.25 7.20
N GLU A 252 -8.07 -36.19 7.31
CA GLU A 252 -8.66 -35.47 6.17
C GLU A 252 -7.58 -34.78 5.32
N ILE A 253 -6.54 -34.24 5.96
CA ILE A 253 -5.39 -33.66 5.24
C ILE A 253 -4.67 -34.74 4.43
N VAL A 254 -4.37 -35.90 5.03
CA VAL A 254 -3.72 -37.02 4.32
C VAL A 254 -4.60 -37.55 3.19
N GLU A 255 -5.91 -37.65 3.41
CA GLU A 255 -6.87 -38.05 2.38
C GLU A 255 -6.87 -37.05 1.21
N ALA A 256 -6.91 -35.74 1.49
CA ALA A 256 -6.87 -34.69 0.47
C ALA A 256 -5.58 -34.75 -0.37
N VAL A 257 -4.42 -34.95 0.27
CA VAL A 257 -3.13 -35.12 -0.42
C VAL A 257 -3.13 -36.38 -1.28
N THR A 258 -3.76 -37.46 -0.82
CA THR A 258 -3.89 -38.71 -1.56
C THR A 258 -4.77 -38.53 -2.80
N LEU A 259 -5.94 -37.89 -2.65
CA LEU A 259 -6.86 -37.58 -3.75
C LEU A 259 -6.24 -36.62 -4.77
N ALA A 260 -5.39 -35.70 -4.32
CA ALA A 260 -4.65 -34.78 -5.18
C ALA A 260 -3.41 -35.41 -5.83
N ASN A 261 -3.11 -36.68 -5.56
CA ASN A 261 -1.91 -37.38 -6.01
C ASN A 261 -0.60 -36.65 -5.64
N ALA A 262 -0.58 -36.02 -4.45
CA ALA A 262 0.54 -35.21 -3.97
C ALA A 262 1.39 -35.93 -2.90
N ASN A 263 1.03 -37.16 -2.50
CA ASN A 263 1.68 -37.90 -1.42
C ASN A 263 3.19 -38.08 -1.65
N GLU A 264 3.60 -38.39 -2.88
CA GLU A 264 5.01 -38.65 -3.21
C GLU A 264 5.88 -37.41 -3.02
N PHE A 265 5.39 -36.22 -3.40
CA PHE A 265 6.13 -34.98 -3.24
C PHE A 265 6.15 -34.50 -1.78
N VAL A 266 5.02 -34.59 -1.08
CA VAL A 266 4.89 -34.11 0.31
C VAL A 266 5.68 -34.98 1.29
N SER A 267 5.79 -36.28 1.05
CA SER A 267 6.55 -37.20 1.91
C SER A 267 8.08 -37.11 1.76
N TYR A 268 8.56 -36.52 0.67
CA TYR A 268 9.99 -36.35 0.38
C TYR A 268 10.62 -35.13 1.07
N ASP A 269 9.79 -34.22 1.58
CA ASP A 269 10.21 -32.99 2.26
C ASP A 269 10.51 -33.32 3.74
N LYS A 270 11.73 -33.79 4.00
CA LYS A 270 12.32 -33.96 5.34
C LYS A 270 13.37 -32.89 5.63
#